data_AF-A0AAW7T1D8-F1
#
_entry.id   AF-A0AAW7T1D8-F1
#
_cell.length_a   1.000
_cell.length_b   1.000
_cell.length_c   1.000
_cell.angle_alpha   90.00
_cell.angle_beta   90.00
_cell.angle_gamma   90.00
#
_symmetry.space_group_name_H-M   'P 1'
#
loop_
_entity.id
_entity.type
_entity.pdbx_description
1 polymer ?
#
loop_
_entity_poly.entity_id
_entity_poly.type
_entity_poly.pdbx_seq_one_letter_code
_entity_poly.pdbx_strand_id
1 'polypeptide(L)'
;MANRPPLTDAIVIAVSQLVDDSQGDRRDPAHSDIEFQIDKAGLASADPGRTNGKPVGKSKRVRGVLSWALSNNPAAGETLVAGLVATVQGHGGFRETSNNYCGGEAIANLASAFNTQGWVLLPDGSLQPKVLDSLNGKERTAALRAYADRARRGALDSPLLAGTAKDLLEATAAHVLVQKWGSYPSTSNFPTLLGQAFTALGLATPTDAVVSGEPAHKRVERAAYELGCALNALRNKQGTGHGRPWVSAITPTQAIFSVESMGNIASLMLDALGP
;
A
#
# COMPACT_ATOMS: atom_id res chain seq x y z
N MET A 1 2.72 -14.60 0.44
CA MET A 1 2.57 -13.83 1.70
C MET A 1 1.51 -12.78 1.47
N ALA A 2 0.53 -12.66 2.37
CA ALA A 2 -0.63 -11.80 2.15
C ALA A 2 -0.19 -10.33 2.15
N ASN A 3 -0.07 -9.74 0.96
CA ASN A 3 -0.18 -8.30 0.82
C ASN A 3 -1.58 -7.98 1.39
N ARG A 4 -1.66 -7.21 2.48
CA ARG A 4 -2.96 -6.88 3.09
C ARG A 4 -3.52 -5.67 2.35
N PRO A 5 -4.85 -5.65 2.09
CA PRO A 5 -5.47 -4.50 1.48
C PRO A 5 -5.37 -3.30 2.43
N PRO A 6 -5.26 -2.08 1.89
CA PRO A 6 -4.99 -0.89 2.67
C PRO A 6 -6.21 -0.49 3.49
N LEU A 7 -5.97 0.29 4.55
CA LEU A 7 -7.01 0.89 5.37
C LEU A 7 -6.96 2.42 5.26
N THR A 8 -8.08 3.02 4.85
CA THR A 8 -8.28 4.48 4.76
C THR A 8 -9.74 4.80 5.09
N ASP A 9 -10.07 6.06 5.42
CA ASP A 9 -11.46 6.47 5.67
C ASP A 9 -12.41 6.10 4.53
N ALA A 10 -11.98 6.27 3.28
CA ALA A 10 -12.76 5.88 2.10
C ALA A 10 -13.04 4.38 2.07
N ILE A 11 -12.05 3.54 2.39
CA ILE A 11 -12.21 2.08 2.47
C ILE A 11 -13.10 1.70 3.66
N VAL A 12 -12.97 2.37 4.80
CA VAL A 12 -13.86 2.15 5.96
C VAL A 12 -15.31 2.39 5.58
N ILE A 13 -15.61 3.50 4.91
CA ILE A 13 -16.97 3.83 4.47
C ILE A 13 -17.45 2.79 3.46
N ALA A 14 -16.66 2.49 2.43
CA ALA A 14 -17.07 1.57 1.36
C ALA A 14 -17.29 0.13 1.86
N VAL A 15 -16.42 -0.38 2.74
CA VAL A 15 -16.59 -1.71 3.35
C VAL A 15 -17.81 -1.74 4.29
N SER A 16 -18.09 -0.65 4.99
CA SER A 16 -19.28 -0.55 5.85
C SER A 16 -20.58 -0.58 5.03
N GLN A 17 -20.60 0.09 3.87
CA GLN A 17 -21.72 0.05 2.92
C GLN A 17 -21.89 -1.34 2.30
N LEU A 18 -20.80 -2.05 2.02
CA LEU A 18 -20.83 -3.40 1.43
C LEU A 18 -21.62 -4.41 2.28
N VAL A 19 -21.58 -4.27 3.61
CA VAL A 19 -22.28 -5.14 4.56
C VAL A 19 -23.61 -4.57 5.06
N ASP A 20 -24.03 -3.40 4.56
CA ASP A 20 -25.26 -2.74 4.98
C ASP A 20 -26.49 -3.45 4.40
N ASP A 21 -27.41 -3.84 5.27
CA ASP A 21 -28.69 -4.47 4.91
C ASP A 21 -29.91 -3.58 5.21
N SER A 22 -29.70 -2.31 5.59
CA SER A 22 -30.79 -1.39 5.96
C SER A 22 -31.80 -1.08 4.82
N GLN A 23 -31.47 -1.42 3.58
CA GLN A 23 -32.24 -1.08 2.37
C GLN A 23 -32.82 -2.29 1.61
N GLY A 24 -32.79 -3.52 2.17
CA GLY A 24 -33.31 -4.69 1.44
C GLY A 24 -33.49 -5.95 2.29
N ASP A 25 -33.68 -7.09 1.62
CA ASP A 25 -33.73 -8.40 2.26
C ASP A 25 -32.41 -8.72 2.98
N ARG A 26 -32.49 -9.65 3.94
CA ARG A 26 -31.33 -10.10 4.72
C ARG A 26 -30.16 -10.45 3.79
N ARG A 27 -29.07 -9.72 3.96
CA ARG A 27 -27.79 -9.97 3.29
C ARG A 27 -26.75 -10.50 4.26
N ASP A 28 -26.01 -11.52 3.83
CA ASP A 28 -24.82 -12.00 4.51
C ASP A 28 -23.62 -11.12 4.12
N PRO A 29 -22.62 -10.91 5.01
CA PRO A 29 -22.42 -11.58 6.30
C PRO A 29 -23.45 -11.24 7.38
N ALA A 30 -23.72 -12.21 8.24
CA ALA A 30 -24.50 -12.03 9.45
C ALA A 30 -23.67 -11.33 10.56
N HIS A 31 -24.33 -10.95 11.65
CA HIS A 31 -23.64 -10.38 12.82
C HIS A 31 -22.56 -11.32 13.39
N SER A 32 -22.79 -12.63 13.36
CA SER A 32 -21.83 -13.65 13.79
C SER A 32 -20.60 -13.71 12.89
N ASP A 33 -20.76 -13.56 11.58
CA ASP A 33 -19.62 -13.59 10.64
C ASP A 33 -18.75 -12.34 10.81
N ILE A 34 -19.40 -11.18 10.99
CA ILE A 34 -18.69 -9.93 11.29
C ILE A 34 -17.94 -10.05 12.61
N GLU A 35 -18.57 -10.62 13.64
CA GLU A 35 -17.94 -10.86 14.94
C GLU A 35 -16.73 -11.78 14.84
N PHE A 36 -16.86 -12.88 14.10
CA PHE A 36 -15.76 -13.80 13.84
C PHE A 36 -14.58 -13.10 13.16
N GLN A 37 -14.82 -12.23 12.16
CA GLN A 37 -13.73 -11.48 11.51
C GLN A 37 -13.09 -10.45 12.44
N ILE A 38 -13.88 -9.78 13.29
CA ILE A 38 -13.38 -8.84 14.32
C ILE A 38 -12.45 -9.57 15.31
N ASP A 39 -12.88 -10.75 15.79
CA ASP A 39 -12.09 -11.57 16.72
C ASP A 39 -10.81 -12.08 16.07
N LYS A 40 -10.91 -12.57 14.84
CA LYS A 40 -9.75 -13.02 14.05
C LYS A 40 -8.73 -11.91 13.83
N ALA A 41 -9.19 -10.66 13.68
CA ALA A 41 -8.34 -9.48 13.57
C ALA A 41 -7.80 -8.98 14.93
N GLY A 42 -8.24 -9.54 16.06
CA GLY A 42 -7.84 -9.09 17.39
C GLY A 42 -8.44 -7.74 17.80
N LEU A 43 -9.58 -7.36 17.23
CA LEU A 43 -10.21 -6.05 17.41
C LEU A 43 -11.48 -6.08 18.30
N ALA A 44 -11.66 -7.17 19.06
CA ALA A 44 -12.81 -7.39 19.93
C ALA A 44 -13.13 -6.22 20.88
N SER A 45 -12.11 -5.57 21.44
CA SER A 45 -12.27 -4.45 22.38
C SER A 45 -12.78 -3.17 21.73
N ALA A 46 -12.63 -3.04 20.41
CA ALA A 46 -13.09 -1.88 19.63
C ALA A 46 -14.53 -2.05 19.12
N ASP A 47 -15.18 -3.18 19.39
CA ASP A 47 -16.50 -3.50 18.86
C ASP A 47 -17.62 -2.74 19.59
N PRO A 48 -18.32 -1.79 18.91
CA PRO A 48 -19.41 -1.04 19.52
C PRO A 48 -20.61 -1.94 19.88
N GLY A 49 -20.73 -3.12 19.26
CA GLY A 49 -21.77 -4.11 19.58
C GLY A 49 -21.53 -4.84 20.89
N ARG A 50 -20.29 -4.87 21.40
CA ARG A 50 -19.92 -5.50 22.67
C ARG A 50 -19.76 -4.49 23.81
N THR A 51 -19.43 -3.25 23.49
CA THR A 51 -19.08 -2.21 24.50
C THR A 51 -20.28 -1.39 24.98
N ASN A 52 -21.33 -1.25 24.17
CA ASN A 52 -22.43 -0.30 24.46
C ASN A 52 -23.72 -0.94 25.01
N GLY A 53 -23.77 -2.27 25.15
CA GLY A 53 -24.94 -3.01 25.68
C GLY A 53 -26.24 -2.87 24.87
N LYS A 54 -26.21 -2.20 23.71
CA LYS A 54 -27.35 -1.98 22.82
C LYS A 54 -27.07 -2.65 21.47
N PRO A 55 -28.09 -3.17 20.77
CA PRO A 55 -27.94 -3.66 19.41
C PRO A 55 -27.39 -2.56 18.49
N VAL A 56 -26.33 -2.87 17.75
CA VAL A 56 -25.70 -1.98 16.75
C VAL A 56 -25.77 -2.65 15.40
N GLY A 57 -26.33 -1.98 14.39
CA GLY A 57 -26.42 -2.53 13.02
C GLY A 57 -25.06 -2.80 12.39
N LYS A 58 -25.01 -3.72 11.41
CA LYS A 58 -23.76 -4.23 10.80
C LYS A 58 -22.83 -3.15 10.27
N SER A 59 -23.35 -2.24 9.44
CA SER A 59 -22.60 -1.12 8.87
C SER A 59 -21.98 -0.23 9.96
N LYS A 60 -22.77 0.12 10.98
CA LYS A 60 -22.28 0.92 12.12
C LYS A 60 -21.24 0.17 12.96
N ARG A 61 -21.38 -1.15 13.11
CA ARG A 61 -20.43 -2.01 13.82
C ARG A 61 -19.08 -2.05 13.09
N VAL A 62 -19.08 -2.36 11.79
CA VAL A 62 -17.88 -2.40 10.94
C VAL A 62 -17.20 -1.03 10.90
N ARG A 63 -17.97 0.05 10.70
CA ARG A 63 -17.43 1.42 10.70
C ARG A 63 -16.74 1.75 12.02
N GLY A 64 -17.39 1.45 13.16
CA GLY A 64 -16.83 1.75 14.48
C GLY A 64 -15.49 1.05 14.72
N VAL A 65 -15.41 -0.25 14.43
CA VAL A 65 -14.19 -1.03 14.62
C VAL A 65 -13.07 -0.57 13.69
N LEU A 66 -13.36 -0.38 12.41
CA LEU A 66 -12.36 0.04 11.43
C LEU A 66 -11.88 1.48 11.66
N SER A 67 -12.77 2.39 12.06
CA SER A 67 -12.39 3.75 12.45
C SER A 67 -11.49 3.76 13.70
N TRP A 68 -11.73 2.87 14.67
CA TRP A 68 -10.82 2.72 15.80
C TRP A 68 -9.47 2.15 15.35
N ALA A 69 -9.48 1.12 14.50
CA ALA A 69 -8.27 0.48 13.99
C ALA A 69 -7.39 1.44 13.19
N LEU A 70 -7.99 2.36 12.41
CA LEU A 70 -7.26 3.41 11.68
C LEU A 70 -6.27 4.18 12.55
N SER A 71 -6.65 4.51 13.80
CA SER A 71 -5.83 5.32 14.70
C SER A 71 -4.99 4.50 15.68
N ASN A 72 -5.39 3.26 15.97
CA ASN A 72 -4.82 2.49 17.09
C ASN A 72 -4.09 1.21 16.64
N ASN A 73 -4.55 0.57 15.56
CA ASN A 73 -3.94 -0.66 15.04
C ASN A 73 -4.27 -0.85 13.55
N PRO A 74 -3.60 -0.11 12.64
CA PRO A 74 -3.89 -0.17 11.21
C PRO A 74 -3.75 -1.57 10.63
N ALA A 75 -2.71 -2.32 11.01
CA ALA A 75 -2.45 -3.68 10.53
C ALA A 75 -3.57 -4.67 10.86
N ALA A 76 -4.17 -4.56 12.05
CA ALA A 76 -5.35 -5.34 12.42
C ALA A 76 -6.58 -4.91 11.60
N GLY A 77 -6.75 -3.61 11.35
CA GLY A 77 -7.83 -3.11 10.50
C GLY A 77 -7.72 -3.57 9.04
N GLU A 78 -6.52 -3.60 8.47
CA GLU A 78 -6.25 -4.18 7.14
C GLU A 78 -6.59 -5.68 7.09
N THR A 79 -6.29 -6.41 8.17
CA THR A 79 -6.68 -7.82 8.32
C THR A 79 -8.20 -7.98 8.34
N LEU A 80 -8.91 -7.10 9.06
CA LEU A 80 -10.37 -7.09 9.11
C LEU A 80 -10.98 -6.77 7.74
N VAL A 81 -10.44 -5.78 7.02
CA VAL A 81 -10.89 -5.45 5.64
C VAL A 81 -10.77 -6.66 4.73
N ALA A 82 -9.61 -7.34 4.73
CA ALA A 82 -9.41 -8.56 3.93
C ALA A 82 -10.42 -9.65 4.29
N GLY A 83 -10.64 -9.87 5.60
CA GLY A 83 -11.58 -10.87 6.10
C GLY A 83 -13.04 -10.58 5.71
N LEU A 84 -13.47 -9.33 5.80
CA LEU A 84 -14.81 -8.90 5.42
C LEU A 84 -15.06 -9.06 3.92
N VAL A 85 -14.14 -8.58 3.07
CA VAL A 85 -14.26 -8.72 1.61
C VAL A 85 -14.31 -10.19 1.20
N ALA A 86 -13.42 -11.03 1.77
CA ALA A 86 -13.41 -12.47 1.51
C ALA A 86 -14.69 -13.17 1.98
N THR A 87 -15.26 -12.73 3.11
CA THR A 87 -16.54 -13.28 3.61
C THR A 87 -17.68 -12.92 2.67
N VAL A 88 -17.80 -11.64 2.27
CA VAL A 88 -18.80 -11.20 1.30
C VAL A 88 -18.65 -11.96 -0.02
N GLN A 89 -17.43 -12.17 -0.48
CA GLN A 89 -17.14 -13.01 -1.65
C GLN A 89 -17.63 -14.45 -1.49
N GLY A 90 -17.36 -15.08 -0.34
CA GLY A 90 -17.81 -16.44 -0.02
C GLY A 90 -19.33 -16.60 -0.04
N HIS A 91 -20.07 -15.58 0.39
CA HIS A 91 -21.54 -15.56 0.32
C HIS A 91 -22.09 -15.13 -1.06
N GLY A 92 -21.22 -14.92 -2.05
CA GLY A 92 -21.63 -14.52 -3.41
C GLY A 92 -22.04 -13.05 -3.53
N GLY A 93 -21.62 -12.17 -2.62
CA GLY A 93 -21.97 -10.75 -2.63
C GLY A 93 -21.48 -9.96 -3.84
N PHE A 94 -20.49 -10.49 -4.57
CA PHE A 94 -20.00 -9.91 -5.83
C PHE A 94 -20.63 -10.52 -7.09
N ARG A 95 -21.50 -11.52 -6.95
CA ARG A 95 -22.12 -12.22 -8.08
C ARG A 95 -23.51 -11.66 -8.33
N GLU A 96 -23.71 -11.00 -9.47
CA GLU A 96 -25.01 -10.40 -9.86
C GLU A 96 -26.18 -11.40 -9.84
N THR A 97 -25.92 -12.68 -10.11
CA THR A 97 -26.94 -13.74 -10.06
C THR A 97 -27.23 -14.29 -8.68
N SER A 98 -26.52 -13.83 -7.64
CA SER A 98 -26.74 -14.25 -6.26
C SER A 98 -27.84 -13.43 -5.61
N ASN A 99 -28.69 -14.08 -4.82
CA ASN A 99 -29.64 -13.39 -3.93
C ASN A 99 -28.94 -12.51 -2.89
N ASN A 100 -27.63 -12.73 -2.67
CA ASN A 100 -26.82 -11.95 -1.74
C ASN A 100 -26.03 -10.81 -2.43
N TYR A 101 -26.27 -10.51 -3.70
CA TYR A 101 -25.53 -9.49 -4.44
C TYR A 101 -25.59 -8.13 -3.73
N CYS A 102 -24.42 -7.51 -3.51
CA CYS A 102 -24.29 -6.25 -2.78
C CYS A 102 -24.77 -5.02 -3.58
N GLY A 103 -24.99 -5.16 -4.88
CA GLY A 103 -25.34 -4.07 -5.78
C GLY A 103 -24.12 -3.45 -6.47
N GLY A 104 -24.29 -3.06 -7.73
CA GLY A 104 -23.20 -2.54 -8.55
C GLY A 104 -22.57 -1.26 -8.01
N GLU A 105 -23.37 -0.38 -7.40
CA GLU A 105 -22.88 0.88 -6.82
C GLU A 105 -21.96 0.65 -5.61
N ALA A 106 -22.35 -0.23 -4.68
CA ALA A 106 -21.52 -0.55 -3.51
C ALA A 106 -20.18 -1.19 -3.92
N ILE A 107 -20.21 -2.10 -4.90
CA ILE A 107 -19.01 -2.73 -5.44
C ILE A 107 -18.14 -1.72 -6.19
N ALA A 108 -18.73 -0.83 -6.99
CA ALA A 108 -18.00 0.22 -7.71
C ALA A 108 -17.33 1.21 -6.76
N ASN A 109 -18.02 1.63 -5.69
CA ASN A 109 -17.47 2.51 -4.67
C ASN A 109 -16.28 1.85 -3.95
N LEU A 110 -16.41 0.56 -3.60
CA LEU A 110 -15.33 -0.21 -2.99
C LEU A 110 -14.13 -0.41 -3.93
N ALA A 111 -14.39 -0.74 -5.19
CA ALA A 111 -13.35 -0.90 -6.20
C ALA A 111 -12.60 0.42 -6.44
N SER A 112 -13.32 1.54 -6.51
CA SER A 112 -12.74 2.88 -6.63
C SER A 112 -11.84 3.20 -5.43
N ALA A 113 -12.33 2.95 -4.20
CA ALA A 113 -11.56 3.18 -2.98
C ALA A 113 -10.25 2.38 -2.97
N PHE A 114 -10.27 1.10 -3.34
CA PHE A 114 -9.05 0.29 -3.46
C PHE A 114 -8.13 0.75 -4.59
N ASN A 115 -8.69 1.13 -5.75
CA ASN A 115 -7.89 1.55 -6.91
C ASN A 115 -7.05 2.79 -6.62
N THR A 116 -7.57 3.74 -5.82
CA THR A 116 -6.78 4.90 -5.37
C THR A 116 -5.59 4.53 -4.50
N GLN A 117 -5.63 3.37 -3.85
CA GLN A 117 -4.57 2.87 -2.97
C GLN A 117 -3.67 1.83 -3.64
N GLY A 118 -3.73 1.70 -4.98
CA GLY A 118 -2.91 0.75 -5.74
C GLY A 118 -3.38 -0.70 -5.63
N TRP A 119 -4.67 -0.91 -5.37
CA TRP A 119 -5.31 -2.23 -5.28
C TRP A 119 -6.44 -2.37 -6.29
N VAL A 120 -6.60 -3.56 -6.86
CA VAL A 120 -7.67 -3.87 -7.79
C VAL A 120 -8.61 -4.86 -7.13
N LEU A 121 -9.88 -4.47 -7.00
CA LEU A 121 -10.98 -5.37 -6.69
C LEU A 121 -11.58 -5.84 -8.02
N LEU A 122 -11.48 -7.13 -8.29
CA LEU A 122 -12.07 -7.75 -9.48
C LEU A 122 -13.58 -7.99 -9.29
N PRO A 123 -14.34 -8.15 -10.38
CA PRO A 123 -15.80 -8.35 -10.31
C PRO A 123 -16.24 -9.58 -9.53
N ASP A 124 -15.36 -10.56 -9.34
CA ASP A 124 -15.63 -11.77 -8.56
C ASP A 124 -15.35 -11.59 -7.06
N GLY A 125 -14.95 -10.40 -6.62
CA GLY A 125 -14.59 -10.09 -5.23
C GLY A 125 -13.12 -10.37 -4.88
N SER A 126 -12.32 -10.86 -5.83
CA SER A 126 -10.89 -11.08 -5.57
C SER A 126 -10.15 -9.74 -5.52
N LEU A 127 -9.31 -9.59 -4.50
CA LEU A 127 -8.62 -8.35 -4.17
C LEU A 127 -7.12 -8.57 -4.29
N GLN A 128 -6.48 -7.78 -5.16
CA GLN A 128 -5.06 -7.94 -5.46
C GLN A 128 -4.33 -6.60 -5.58
N PRO A 129 -3.03 -6.52 -5.26
CA PRO A 129 -2.22 -5.36 -5.56
C PRO A 129 -2.17 -5.11 -7.07
N LYS A 130 -2.16 -3.84 -7.47
CA LYS A 130 -2.04 -3.48 -8.88
C LYS A 130 -0.65 -3.86 -9.40
N VAL A 131 -0.60 -4.60 -10.49
CA VAL A 131 0.66 -4.96 -11.18
C VAL A 131 1.19 -3.73 -11.90
N LEU A 132 2.40 -3.29 -11.56
CA LEU A 132 2.99 -2.06 -12.10
C LEU A 132 3.40 -2.18 -13.57
N ASP A 133 3.84 -3.36 -13.99
CA ASP A 133 4.41 -3.59 -15.33
C ASP A 133 3.37 -3.49 -16.46
N SER A 134 2.09 -3.66 -16.14
CA SER A 134 0.99 -3.49 -17.11
C SER A 134 0.51 -2.04 -17.23
N LEU A 135 1.07 -1.11 -16.46
CA LEU A 135 0.66 0.30 -16.46
C LEU A 135 1.64 1.16 -17.25
N ASN A 136 1.15 2.27 -17.79
CA ASN A 136 1.97 3.27 -18.46
C ASN A 136 1.56 4.70 -18.08
N GLY A 137 2.45 5.65 -18.39
CA GLY A 137 2.18 7.08 -18.22
C GLY A 137 1.60 7.45 -16.85
N LYS A 138 0.49 8.19 -16.86
CA LYS A 138 -0.20 8.71 -15.67
C LYS A 138 -0.70 7.61 -14.73
N GLU A 139 -1.16 6.49 -15.27
CA GLU A 139 -1.64 5.38 -14.44
C GLU A 139 -0.51 4.74 -13.64
N ARG A 140 0.67 4.60 -14.27
CA ARG A 140 1.87 4.11 -13.59
C ARG A 140 2.38 5.11 -12.55
N THR A 141 2.36 6.40 -12.86
CA THR A 141 2.67 7.47 -11.88
C THR A 141 1.76 7.38 -10.66
N ALA A 142 0.44 7.27 -10.86
CA ALA A 142 -0.53 7.17 -9.77
C ALA A 142 -0.34 5.90 -8.93
N ALA A 143 -0.08 4.76 -9.57
CA ALA A 143 0.19 3.52 -8.87
C ALA A 143 1.47 3.60 -8.04
N LEU A 144 2.59 4.07 -8.62
CA LEU A 144 3.85 4.25 -7.91
C LEU A 144 3.70 5.21 -6.72
N ARG A 145 2.91 6.30 -6.87
CA ARG A 145 2.61 7.23 -5.77
C ARG A 145 1.85 6.54 -4.65
N ALA A 146 0.83 5.74 -4.96
CA ALA A 146 0.11 4.96 -3.95
C ALA A 146 1.01 3.95 -3.22
N TYR A 147 1.93 3.27 -3.93
CA TYR A 147 2.91 2.38 -3.31
C TYR A 147 3.90 3.15 -2.41
N ALA A 148 4.38 4.31 -2.85
CA ALA A 148 5.26 5.16 -2.06
C ALA A 148 4.58 5.66 -0.78
N ASP A 149 3.32 6.11 -0.88
CA ASP A 149 2.52 6.52 0.27
C ASP A 149 2.34 5.40 1.30
N ARG A 150 2.13 4.16 0.84
CA ARG A 150 2.05 2.98 1.72
C ARG A 150 3.39 2.69 2.39
N ALA A 151 4.49 2.74 1.64
CA ALA A 151 5.83 2.54 2.17
C ALA A 151 6.15 3.57 3.27
N ARG A 152 5.79 4.85 3.07
CA ARG A 152 5.98 5.91 4.08
C ARG A 152 5.18 5.72 5.37
N ARG A 153 4.09 4.96 5.35
CA ARG A 153 3.26 4.68 6.54
C ARG A 153 3.70 3.44 7.32
N GLY A 154 4.75 2.75 6.88
CA GLY A 154 5.17 1.48 7.46
C GLY A 154 4.16 0.34 7.25
N ALA A 155 3.15 0.52 6.39
CA ALA A 155 2.03 -0.42 6.16
C ALA A 155 2.40 -1.64 5.29
N LEU A 156 3.69 -1.96 5.23
CA LEU A 156 4.19 -3.11 4.52
C LEU A 156 4.86 -3.95 5.63
N ASP A 157 4.24 -5.05 6.10
CA ASP A 157 4.64 -5.83 7.29
C ASP A 157 5.33 -7.18 6.94
N SER A 158 6.52 -7.22 6.33
CA SER A 158 7.21 -8.50 6.05
C SER A 158 8.76 -8.46 6.06
N PRO A 159 9.48 -9.49 6.51
CA PRO A 159 10.92 -9.62 6.28
C PRO A 159 11.35 -9.63 4.79
N LEU A 160 10.40 -9.82 3.85
CA LEU A 160 10.60 -9.65 2.40
C LEU A 160 10.60 -8.17 1.94
N LEU A 161 10.35 -7.21 2.84
CA LEU A 161 10.15 -5.78 2.56
C LEU A 161 11.33 -5.04 1.94
N ALA A 162 12.55 -5.44 2.31
CA ALA A 162 13.74 -4.83 1.73
C ALA A 162 13.82 -5.13 0.21
N GLY A 163 13.21 -6.24 -0.24
CA GLY A 163 12.97 -6.52 -1.65
C GLY A 163 11.98 -5.53 -2.27
N THR A 164 10.78 -5.41 -1.68
CA THR A 164 9.71 -4.56 -2.23
C THR A 164 10.04 -3.06 -2.26
N ALA A 165 10.85 -2.58 -1.31
CA ALA A 165 11.25 -1.17 -1.27
C ALA A 165 12.30 -0.84 -2.35
N LYS A 166 13.23 -1.77 -2.63
CA LYS A 166 14.14 -1.69 -3.78
C LYS A 166 13.34 -1.73 -5.08
N ASP A 167 12.41 -2.68 -5.21
CA ASP A 167 11.57 -2.83 -6.39
C ASP A 167 10.76 -1.54 -6.63
N LEU A 168 10.26 -0.89 -5.58
CA LEU A 168 9.63 0.43 -5.67
C LEU A 168 10.58 1.50 -6.22
N LEU A 169 11.80 1.62 -5.68
CA LEU A 169 12.76 2.63 -6.16
C LEU A 169 13.23 2.35 -7.59
N GLU A 170 13.49 1.09 -7.95
CA GLU A 170 13.86 0.70 -9.32
C GLU A 170 12.70 0.94 -10.28
N ALA A 171 11.47 0.56 -9.93
CA ALA A 171 10.30 0.82 -10.75
C ALA A 171 10.04 2.32 -10.91
N THR A 172 10.27 3.12 -9.87
CA THR A 172 10.14 4.57 -9.93
C THR A 172 11.22 5.20 -10.81
N ALA A 173 12.48 4.82 -10.63
CA ALA A 173 13.59 5.33 -11.43
C ALA A 173 13.44 4.94 -12.91
N ALA A 174 13.10 3.68 -13.20
CA ALA A 174 12.82 3.22 -14.56
C ALA A 174 11.65 3.99 -15.19
N HIS A 175 10.57 4.21 -14.43
CA HIS A 175 9.43 5.01 -14.91
C HIS A 175 9.82 6.46 -15.22
N VAL A 176 10.57 7.11 -14.33
CA VAL A 176 11.10 8.47 -14.56
C VAL A 176 11.90 8.55 -15.85
N LEU A 177 12.80 7.60 -16.08
CA LEU A 177 13.63 7.56 -17.29
C LEU A 177 12.80 7.34 -18.55
N VAL A 178 11.82 6.44 -18.52
CA VAL A 178 10.88 6.26 -19.64
C VAL A 178 10.08 7.54 -19.91
N GLN A 179 9.63 8.26 -18.87
CA GLN A 179 8.86 9.50 -19.05
C GLN A 179 9.72 10.66 -19.55
N LYS A 180 10.96 10.81 -19.08
CA LYS A 180 11.84 11.91 -19.46
C LYS A 180 12.60 11.65 -20.77
N TRP A 181 13.06 10.42 -20.98
CA TRP A 181 13.98 10.05 -22.06
C TRP A 181 13.42 8.95 -23.00
N GLY A 182 12.21 8.46 -22.78
CA GLY A 182 11.54 7.46 -23.65
C GLY A 182 12.03 6.02 -23.46
N SER A 183 13.13 5.79 -22.75
CA SER A 183 13.69 4.47 -22.48
C SER A 183 14.55 4.47 -21.22
N TYR A 184 14.89 3.28 -20.73
CA TYR A 184 15.88 3.11 -19.67
C TYR A 184 16.75 1.88 -19.97
N PRO A 185 18.01 1.83 -19.47
CA PRO A 185 18.86 0.68 -19.69
C PRO A 185 18.46 -0.47 -18.76
N SER A 186 18.08 -1.61 -19.33
CA SER A 186 17.64 -2.80 -18.56
C SER A 186 18.76 -3.49 -17.78
N THR A 187 20.03 -3.18 -18.06
CA THR A 187 21.22 -3.78 -17.43
C THR A 187 21.93 -2.86 -16.43
N SER A 188 21.36 -1.69 -16.12
CA SER A 188 21.96 -0.76 -15.15
C SER A 188 21.91 -1.35 -13.74
N ASN A 189 23.00 -1.22 -12.99
CA ASN A 189 22.97 -1.48 -11.56
C ASN A 189 22.14 -0.39 -10.83
N PHE A 190 21.70 -0.67 -9.61
CA PHE A 190 20.82 0.22 -8.85
C PHE A 190 21.36 1.65 -8.69
N PRO A 191 22.60 1.89 -8.23
CA PRO A 191 23.15 3.25 -8.12
C PRO A 191 23.13 4.01 -9.45
N THR A 192 23.52 3.36 -10.55
CA THR A 192 23.50 3.97 -11.89
C THR A 192 22.07 4.33 -12.30
N LEU A 193 21.11 3.42 -12.11
CA LEU A 193 19.70 3.67 -12.44
C LEU A 193 19.13 4.84 -11.65
N LEU A 194 19.37 4.87 -10.34
CA LEU A 194 18.92 5.95 -9.46
C LEU A 194 19.57 7.29 -9.84
N GLY A 195 20.87 7.29 -10.14
CA GLY A 195 21.62 8.48 -10.53
C GLY A 195 21.10 9.06 -11.83
N GLN A 196 20.86 8.21 -12.84
CA GLN A 196 20.25 8.60 -14.09
C GLN A 196 18.87 9.24 -13.88
N ALA A 197 18.03 8.66 -13.02
CA ALA A 197 16.72 9.21 -12.71
C ALA A 197 16.81 10.59 -12.03
N PHE A 198 17.72 10.76 -11.06
CA PHE A 198 17.97 12.05 -10.42
C PHE A 198 18.42 13.11 -11.43
N THR A 199 19.38 12.76 -12.31
CA THR A 199 19.83 13.64 -13.39
C THR A 199 18.70 13.99 -14.35
N ALA A 200 17.87 13.02 -14.74
CA ALA A 200 16.72 13.24 -15.64
C ALA A 200 15.67 14.20 -15.04
N LEU A 201 15.58 14.25 -13.71
CA LEU A 201 14.68 15.13 -12.96
C LEU A 201 15.31 16.49 -12.61
N GLY A 202 16.60 16.70 -12.90
CA GLY A 202 17.32 17.91 -12.49
C GLY A 202 17.60 17.98 -10.99
N LEU A 203 17.54 16.86 -10.27
CA LEU A 203 17.90 16.75 -8.85
C LEU A 203 19.42 16.65 -8.71
N ALA A 204 19.97 17.26 -7.66
CA ALA A 204 21.39 17.18 -7.36
C ALA A 204 21.81 15.77 -6.93
N THR A 205 22.95 15.33 -7.45
CA THR A 205 23.61 14.06 -7.20
C THR A 205 24.96 14.29 -6.50
N PRO A 206 25.54 13.29 -5.83
CA PRO A 206 26.86 13.44 -5.20
C PRO A 206 28.00 13.80 -6.16
N THR A 207 27.80 13.57 -7.47
CA THR A 207 28.75 13.99 -8.50
C THR A 207 28.67 15.48 -8.85
N ASP A 208 27.60 16.17 -8.46
CA ASP A 208 27.47 17.61 -8.66
C ASP A 208 28.28 18.38 -7.62
N ALA A 209 29.25 19.18 -8.09
CA ALA A 209 30.06 20.02 -7.21
C ALA A 209 29.19 20.95 -6.35
N VAL A 210 29.51 21.03 -5.06
CA VAL A 210 28.88 21.97 -4.13
C VAL A 210 29.37 23.37 -4.45
N VAL A 211 28.44 24.28 -4.74
CA VAL A 211 28.76 25.69 -5.06
C VAL A 211 28.39 26.57 -3.88
N SER A 212 29.20 27.60 -3.61
CA SER A 212 28.90 28.59 -2.56
C SER A 212 27.55 29.27 -2.82
N GLY A 213 26.70 29.34 -1.80
CA GLY A 213 25.37 29.94 -1.90
C GLY A 213 24.33 29.06 -2.61
N GLU A 214 24.62 27.79 -2.89
CA GLU A 214 23.61 26.90 -3.47
C GLU A 214 22.41 26.70 -2.52
N PRO A 215 21.19 26.51 -3.05
CA PRO A 215 20.03 26.26 -2.22
C PRO A 215 20.18 25.00 -1.36
N ALA A 216 19.67 25.06 -0.12
CA ALA A 216 19.76 23.95 0.83
C ALA A 216 19.11 22.64 0.34
N HIS A 217 18.11 22.70 -0.54
CA HIS A 217 17.45 21.51 -1.09
C HIS A 217 18.43 20.61 -1.87
N LYS A 218 19.46 21.18 -2.53
CA LYS A 218 20.46 20.37 -3.24
C LYS A 218 21.21 19.43 -2.31
N ARG A 219 21.49 19.85 -1.07
CA ARG A 219 22.10 18.97 -0.07
C ARG A 219 21.17 17.83 0.32
N VAL A 220 19.86 18.10 0.41
CA VAL A 220 18.84 17.08 0.71
C VAL A 220 18.74 16.07 -0.43
N GLU A 221 18.75 16.51 -1.68
CA GLU A 221 18.73 15.65 -2.87
C GLU A 221 19.95 14.72 -2.91
N ARG A 222 21.16 15.25 -2.71
CA ARG A 222 22.38 14.43 -2.63
C ARG A 222 22.30 13.39 -1.51
N ALA A 223 21.83 13.80 -0.32
CA ALA A 223 21.66 12.89 0.82
C ALA A 223 20.58 11.82 0.56
N ALA A 224 19.51 12.16 -0.15
CA ALA A 224 18.45 11.21 -0.54
C ALA A 224 19.00 10.13 -1.49
N TYR A 225 19.82 10.52 -2.47
CA TYR A 225 20.52 9.57 -3.35
C TYR A 225 21.44 8.64 -2.55
N GLU A 226 22.29 9.20 -1.68
CA GLU A 226 23.23 8.42 -0.86
C GLU A 226 22.50 7.46 0.07
N LEU A 227 21.41 7.91 0.71
CA LEU A 227 20.56 7.07 1.54
C LEU A 227 19.95 5.93 0.73
N GLY A 228 19.40 6.20 -0.45
CA GLY A 228 18.87 5.15 -1.34
C GLY A 228 19.92 4.08 -1.68
N CYS A 229 21.14 4.51 -2.02
CA CYS A 229 22.26 3.60 -2.28
C CYS A 229 22.66 2.79 -1.04
N ALA A 230 22.75 3.43 0.13
CA ALA A 230 23.11 2.79 1.39
C ALA A 230 22.07 1.74 1.81
N LEU A 231 20.78 2.04 1.66
CA LEU A 231 19.69 1.12 1.98
C LEU A 231 19.66 -0.09 1.03
N ASN A 232 19.93 0.12 -0.27
CA ASN A 232 20.10 -0.99 -1.22
C ASN A 232 21.32 -1.86 -0.86
N ALA A 233 22.43 -1.26 -0.43
CA ALA A 233 23.62 -2.00 0.02
C ALA A 233 23.36 -2.78 1.32
N LEU A 234 22.65 -2.19 2.28
CA LEU A 234 22.21 -2.84 3.52
C LEU A 234 21.38 -4.10 3.20
N ARG A 235 20.48 -3.98 2.21
CA ARG A 235 19.71 -5.11 1.67
C ARG A 235 20.57 -6.15 0.96
N ASN A 236 21.55 -5.78 0.14
CA ASN A 236 22.37 -6.78 -0.57
C ASN A 236 23.34 -7.53 0.35
N LYS A 237 23.75 -6.93 1.48
CA LYS A 237 24.60 -7.57 2.49
C LYS A 237 23.83 -8.45 3.48
N GLN A 238 22.54 -8.18 3.71
CA GLN A 238 21.76 -8.85 4.77
C GLN A 238 20.40 -9.42 4.31
N GLY A 239 19.98 -9.15 3.09
CA GLY A 239 18.74 -9.62 2.49
C GLY A 239 18.89 -10.98 1.83
N THR A 240 17.88 -11.81 2.00
CA THR A 240 17.77 -13.25 1.73
C THR A 240 17.89 -13.70 0.25
N GLY A 241 18.53 -12.92 -0.61
CA GLY A 241 18.87 -13.33 -1.97
C GLY A 241 20.00 -14.36 -1.94
N HIS A 242 19.70 -15.60 -2.37
CA HIS A 242 20.55 -16.80 -2.43
C HIS A 242 20.45 -17.83 -1.31
N GLY A 243 19.28 -18.02 -0.70
CA GLY A 243 18.96 -19.27 0.00
C GLY A 243 19.91 -19.65 1.15
N ARG A 244 20.65 -18.67 1.70
CA ARG A 244 21.51 -18.90 2.86
C ARG A 244 20.65 -18.82 4.13
N PRO A 245 20.61 -19.88 4.95
CA PRO A 245 19.90 -19.86 6.21
C PRO A 245 20.74 -19.07 7.21
N TRP A 246 20.50 -17.76 7.35
CA TRP A 246 20.96 -17.02 8.52
C TRP A 246 20.08 -15.82 8.85
N VAL A 247 20.06 -15.53 10.15
CA VAL A 247 19.26 -14.52 10.84
C VAL A 247 19.62 -13.13 10.33
N SER A 248 18.65 -12.40 9.78
CA SER A 248 18.81 -10.99 9.41
C SER A 248 19.32 -10.20 10.63
N ALA A 249 20.48 -9.56 10.52
CA ALA A 249 21.01 -8.70 11.58
C ALA A 249 20.36 -7.29 11.58
N ILE A 250 19.42 -7.04 10.66
CA ILE A 250 18.60 -5.84 10.62
C ILE A 250 17.47 -5.97 11.66
N THR A 251 17.35 -4.98 12.54
CA THR A 251 16.23 -4.91 13.50
C THR A 251 14.92 -4.56 12.80
N PRO A 252 13.75 -4.89 13.37
CA PRO A 252 12.45 -4.46 12.84
C PRO A 252 12.37 -2.95 12.60
N THR A 253 12.92 -2.14 13.52
CA THR A 253 12.98 -0.68 13.40
C THR A 253 13.82 -0.22 12.21
N GLN A 254 14.97 -0.86 11.96
CA GLN A 254 15.80 -0.54 10.80
C GLN A 254 15.14 -0.95 9.49
N ALA A 255 14.38 -2.05 9.48
CA ALA A 255 13.59 -2.47 8.32
C ALA A 255 12.48 -1.45 8.00
N ILE A 256 11.72 -1.01 9.01
CA ILE A 256 10.69 0.03 8.87
C ILE A 256 11.30 1.33 8.34
N PHE A 257 12.37 1.82 8.98
CA PHE A 257 13.08 3.02 8.54
C PHE A 257 13.54 2.93 7.08
N SER A 258 14.02 1.75 6.66
CA SER A 258 14.46 1.52 5.28
C SER A 258 13.31 1.66 4.29
N VAL A 259 12.16 1.04 4.59
CA VAL A 259 10.96 1.08 3.75
C VAL A 259 10.40 2.49 3.64
N GLU A 260 10.26 3.18 4.77
CA GLU A 260 9.75 4.55 4.82
C GLU A 260 10.67 5.51 4.07
N SER A 261 11.99 5.38 4.25
CA SER A 261 12.98 6.19 3.55
C SER A 261 12.95 5.97 2.04
N MET A 262 12.83 4.73 1.57
CA MET A 262 12.68 4.45 0.14
C MET A 262 11.35 5.00 -0.41
N GLY A 263 10.27 4.95 0.36
CA GLY A 263 9.00 5.61 0.03
C GLY A 263 9.12 7.13 -0.10
N ASN A 264 9.87 7.78 0.79
CA ASN A 264 10.18 9.21 0.72
C ASN A 264 10.94 9.57 -0.55
N ILE A 265 11.99 8.80 -0.88
CA ILE A 265 12.81 9.03 -2.08
C ILE A 265 11.99 8.80 -3.36
N ALA A 266 11.14 7.76 -3.40
CA ALA A 266 10.25 7.53 -4.52
C ALA A 266 9.28 8.70 -4.72
N SER A 267 8.75 9.25 -3.63
CA SER A 267 7.82 10.38 -3.66
C SER A 267 8.50 11.66 -4.14
N LEU A 268 9.72 11.93 -3.66
CA LEU A 268 10.57 13.03 -4.16
C LEU A 268 10.73 12.97 -5.69
N MET A 269 11.05 11.78 -6.23
CA MET A 269 11.18 11.61 -7.68
C MET A 269 9.87 11.82 -8.43
N LEU A 270 8.76 11.28 -7.92
CA LEU A 270 7.44 11.40 -8.56
C LEU A 270 6.90 12.83 -8.53
N ASP A 271 7.25 13.62 -7.51
CA ASP A 271 6.84 15.02 -7.41
C ASP A 271 7.69 15.91 -8.32
N ALA A 272 8.99 15.64 -8.43
CA ALA A 272 9.87 16.30 -9.40
C ALA A 272 9.53 15.94 -10.86
N LEU A 273 8.95 14.75 -11.10
CA LEU A 273 8.52 14.33 -12.43
C LEU A 273 7.35 15.19 -12.96
N GLY A 274 6.47 15.64 -12.06
CA GLY A 274 5.22 16.32 -12.39
C GLY A 274 4.04 15.34 -12.62
N PRO A 275 2.82 15.89 -12.83
CA PRO A 275 1.60 15.11 -13.04
C PRO A 275 1.50 14.41 -14.42
#